data_AF-A0A3M1GW26-F1
#
_entry.id   AF-A0A3M1GW26-F1
#
_cell.length_a   1.000
_cell.length_b   1.000
_cell.length_c   1.000
_cell.angle_alpha   90.00
_cell.angle_beta   90.00
_cell.angle_gamma   90.00
#
_symmetry.space_group_name_H-M   'P 1'
#
loop_
_entity.id
_entity.type
_entity.pdbx_description
1 polymer ?
#
loop_
_entity_poly.entity_id
_entity_poly.type
_entity_poly.pdbx_seq_one_letter_code
_entity_poly.pdbx_strand_id
1 'polypeptide(L)'
;MLCFGLAVLAFLGIDPPAARGTEALALDEAALVARSEAIVHGRVRARRCRRLPDGRIYTEYAIEVFEALKGAGRPGTTVTFREWGGEVDGIHYWIPGAGRLE
;
A
#
# COMPACT_ATOMS: atom_id res chain seq x y z
N MET A 1 46.27 -47.79 16.96
CA MET A 1 45.49 -47.93 15.72
C MET A 1 44.11 -47.34 16.00
N LEU A 2 43.95 -46.04 15.80
CA LEU A 2 43.63 -45.32 14.55
C LEU A 2 42.11 -45.16 14.35
N CYS A 3 41.73 -43.92 14.11
CA CYS A 3 40.47 -43.46 13.47
C CYS A 3 39.19 -43.38 14.32
N PHE A 4 39.18 -42.52 15.33
CA PHE A 4 37.94 -41.76 15.63
C PHE A 4 37.91 -40.54 14.70
N GLY A 5 37.28 -40.74 13.55
CA GLY A 5 37.15 -39.74 12.49
C GLY A 5 36.41 -38.50 12.99
N LEU A 6 37.08 -37.37 12.82
CA LEU A 6 36.61 -36.01 13.00
C LEU A 6 35.38 -35.77 12.09
N ALA A 7 34.18 -35.96 12.61
CA ALA A 7 32.95 -35.54 11.91
C ALA A 7 32.82 -34.01 12.03
N VAL A 8 33.62 -33.29 11.23
CA VAL A 8 33.42 -31.85 11.00
C VAL A 8 32.09 -31.69 10.27
N LEU A 9 31.09 -31.24 11.01
CA LEU A 9 29.78 -30.86 10.50
C LEU A 9 29.99 -29.68 9.51
N ALA A 10 30.04 -29.99 8.22
CA ALA A 10 30.13 -29.00 7.14
C ALA A 10 28.78 -28.28 7.02
N PHE A 11 28.60 -27.23 7.83
CA PHE A 11 27.44 -26.33 7.83
C PHE A 11 27.82 -24.97 7.24
N LEU A 12 28.42 -24.95 6.04
CA LEU A 12 29.06 -23.76 5.44
C LEU A 12 28.56 -23.48 4.01
N GLY A 13 27.25 -23.42 3.79
CA GLY A 13 26.78 -23.07 2.43
C GLY A 13 25.31 -22.80 2.19
N ILE A 14 24.48 -22.65 3.23
CA ILE A 14 23.10 -22.21 3.03
C ILE A 14 23.10 -20.69 3.19
N ASP A 15 23.24 -19.96 2.09
CA ASP A 15 22.87 -18.55 2.07
C ASP A 15 21.36 -18.48 2.39
N PRO A 16 20.96 -17.86 3.51
CA PRO A 16 19.54 -17.69 3.76
C PRO A 16 18.95 -16.88 2.60
N PRO A 17 17.80 -17.28 2.04
CA PRO A 17 17.16 -16.50 1.00
C PRO A 17 16.95 -15.08 1.54
N ALA A 18 17.42 -14.08 0.81
CA ALA A 18 17.27 -12.67 1.19
C ALA A 18 15.78 -12.41 1.49
N ALA A 19 15.46 -12.25 2.77
CA ALA A 19 14.09 -12.00 3.21
C ALA A 19 13.68 -10.63 2.69
N ARG A 20 12.90 -10.62 1.60
CA ARG A 20 12.30 -9.39 1.05
C ARG A 20 11.06 -9.07 1.88
N GLY A 21 11.26 -8.31 2.95
CA GLY A 21 10.17 -7.72 3.73
C GLY A 21 9.61 -6.49 3.03
N THR A 22 8.31 -6.25 3.17
CA THR A 22 7.71 -4.92 2.90
C THR A 22 7.56 -4.20 4.23
N GLU A 23 8.11 -3.00 4.34
CA GLU A 23 8.01 -2.18 5.56
C GLU A 23 7.00 -1.05 5.35
N ALA A 24 6.14 -0.84 6.34
CA ALA A 24 5.29 0.35 6.41
C ALA A 24 6.07 1.46 7.12
N LEU A 25 6.39 2.54 6.40
CA LEU A 25 7.04 3.70 6.99
C LEU A 25 6.00 4.57 7.69
N ALA A 26 6.15 4.75 9.01
CA ALA A 26 5.42 5.77 9.74
C ALA A 26 6.02 7.13 9.37
N LEU A 27 5.30 7.88 8.52
CA LEU A 27 5.68 9.23 8.11
C LEU A 27 4.96 10.26 8.98
N ASP A 28 5.69 11.29 9.41
CA ASP A 28 5.09 12.47 9.99
C ASP A 28 4.40 13.34 8.91
N GLU A 29 3.65 14.34 9.35
CA GLU A 29 2.90 15.22 8.45
C GLU A 29 3.81 15.94 7.45
N ALA A 30 4.97 16.43 7.90
CA ALA A 30 5.91 17.13 7.03
C ALA A 30 6.43 16.20 5.92
N ALA A 31 6.77 14.95 6.26
CA ALA A 31 7.20 13.95 5.31
C ALA A 31 6.06 13.54 4.35
N LEU A 32 4.83 13.43 4.83
CA LEU A 32 3.65 13.15 3.99
C LEU A 32 3.42 14.28 2.98
N VAL A 33 3.45 15.53 3.44
CA VAL A 33 3.29 16.72 2.58
C VAL A 33 4.41 16.80 1.55
N ALA A 34 5.66 16.57 1.97
CA ALA A 34 6.81 16.60 1.08
C ALA A 34 6.71 15.55 -0.04
N ARG A 35 6.31 14.32 0.30
CA ARG A 35 6.25 13.17 -0.63
C ARG A 35 4.98 13.13 -1.49
N SER A 36 3.90 13.79 -1.10
CA SER A 36 2.66 13.80 -1.88
C SER A 36 2.81 14.61 -3.16
N GLU A 37 2.45 14.07 -4.31
CA GLU A 37 2.42 14.85 -5.57
C GLU A 37 1.25 15.84 -5.60
N ALA A 38 0.13 15.46 -4.98
CA ALA A 38 -1.08 16.27 -4.89
C ALA A 38 -1.74 16.15 -3.51
N ILE A 39 -2.35 17.25 -3.07
CA ILE A 39 -3.16 17.34 -1.85
C ILE A 39 -4.37 18.19 -2.19
N VAL A 40 -5.56 17.62 -2.04
CA VAL A 40 -6.83 18.31 -2.33
C VAL A 40 -7.79 18.17 -1.17
N HIS A 41 -8.62 19.18 -0.99
CA HIS A 41 -9.77 19.13 -0.09
C HIS A 41 -11.04 19.23 -0.94
N GLY A 42 -11.99 18.34 -0.69
CA GLY A 42 -13.15 18.16 -1.53
C GLY A 42 -14.17 17.21 -0.93
N ARG A 43 -15.19 16.87 -1.72
CA ARG A 43 -16.25 15.95 -1.34
C ARG A 43 -16.26 14.72 -2.23
N VAL A 44 -16.33 13.54 -1.61
CA VAL A 44 -16.57 12.28 -2.33
C VAL A 44 -17.97 12.31 -2.95
N ARG A 45 -18.05 12.15 -4.27
CA ARG A 45 -19.31 12.09 -5.04
C ARG A 45 -19.69 10.68 -5.45
N ALA A 46 -18.71 9.81 -5.63
CA ALA A 46 -18.94 8.41 -5.93
C ALA A 46 -17.85 7.54 -5.32
N ARG A 47 -18.22 6.30 -4.98
CA ARG A 47 -17.34 5.26 -4.47
C ARG A 47 -17.65 3.95 -5.20
N ARG A 48 -16.63 3.29 -5.75
CA ARG A 48 -16.79 2.01 -6.47
C ARG A 48 -15.69 1.03 -6.09
N CYS A 49 -16.05 -0.13 -5.56
CA CYS A 49 -15.13 -1.23 -5.34
C CYS A 49 -14.96 -2.04 -6.64
N ARG A 50 -13.74 -2.46 -6.94
CA ARG A 50 -13.43 -3.31 -8.10
C ARG A 50 -12.49 -4.43 -7.68
N ARG A 51 -12.81 -5.65 -8.11
CA ARG A 51 -11.95 -6.82 -7.98
C ARG A 51 -11.11 -7.00 -9.24
N LEU A 52 -9.79 -7.14 -9.08
CA LEU A 52 -8.85 -7.44 -10.15
C LEU A 52 -8.86 -8.94 -10.49
N PRO A 53 -8.37 -9.34 -11.68
CA PRO A 53 -8.28 -10.75 -12.06
C PRO A 53 -7.47 -11.63 -11.11
N ASP A 54 -6.50 -11.05 -10.39
CA ASP A 54 -5.68 -11.73 -9.38
C ASP A 54 -6.34 -11.81 -7.99
N GLY A 55 -7.59 -11.35 -7.89
CA GLY A 55 -8.39 -11.41 -6.67
C GLY A 55 -8.23 -10.20 -5.74
N ARG A 56 -7.26 -9.30 -5.97
CA ARG A 56 -7.10 -8.08 -5.16
C ARG A 56 -8.27 -7.13 -5.38
N ILE A 57 -8.62 -6.36 -4.36
CA ILE A 57 -9.71 -5.36 -4.45
C ILE A 57 -9.13 -3.96 -4.23
N TYR A 58 -9.56 -3.01 -5.05
CA TYR A 58 -9.35 -1.58 -4.79
C TYR A 58 -10.68 -0.84 -4.82
N THR A 59 -10.73 0.27 -4.09
CA THR A 59 -11.84 1.21 -4.10
C THR A 59 -11.42 2.48 -4.83
N GLU A 60 -12.28 2.94 -5.74
CA GLU A 60 -12.12 4.18 -6.47
C GLU A 60 -13.10 5.23 -5.93
N TYR A 61 -12.57 6.41 -5.60
CA TYR A 61 -13.32 7.56 -5.11
C TYR A 61 -13.25 8.68 -6.14
N ALA A 62 -14.41 9.18 -6.56
CA ALA A 62 -14.50 10.41 -7.35
C ALA A 62 -14.70 11.58 -6.38
N ILE A 63 -13.73 12.48 -6.32
CA ILE A 63 -13.69 13.59 -5.36
C ILE A 63 -13.87 14.90 -6.13
N GLU A 64 -14.95 15.63 -5.86
CA GLU A 64 -15.10 17.01 -6.32
C GLU A 64 -14.24 17.92 -5.45
N VAL A 65 -13.29 18.61 -6.07
CA VAL A 65 -12.30 19.45 -5.40
C VAL A 65 -12.91 20.81 -5.05
N PHE A 66 -12.82 21.20 -3.78
CA PHE A 66 -13.09 22.57 -3.32
C PHE A 66 -11.85 23.44 -3.43
N GLU A 67 -10.71 22.90 -3.00
CA GLU A 67 -9.40 23.56 -3.08
C GLU A 67 -8.29 22.54 -3.29
N ALA A 68 -7.22 22.99 -3.95
CA ALA A 68 -5.99 22.22 -4.08
C ALA A 68 -4.89 22.88 -3.25
N LEU A 69 -4.39 22.13 -2.26
CA LEU A 69 -3.30 22.56 -1.38
C LEU A 69 -1.93 22.26 -2.01
N LYS A 70 -1.85 21.24 -2.88
CA LYS A 70 -0.65 20.87 -3.64
C LYS A 70 -1.01 20.15 -4.94
N GLY A 71 -0.19 20.32 -5.97
CA GLY A 71 -0.29 19.56 -7.23
C GLY A 71 -1.42 20.03 -8.16
N ALA A 72 -1.69 19.22 -9.20
CA ALA A 72 -2.66 19.53 -10.25
C ALA A 72 -4.08 19.09 -9.85
N GLY A 73 -4.73 19.86 -8.98
CA GLY A 73 -6.17 19.84 -8.75
C GLY A 73 -6.70 21.26 -8.90
N ARG A 74 -7.90 21.45 -9.46
CA ARG A 74 -8.52 22.78 -9.52
C ARG A 74 -9.89 22.74 -8.83
N PRO A 75 -10.30 23.81 -8.13
CA PRO A 75 -11.67 23.94 -7.63
C PRO A 75 -12.71 23.61 -8.72
N GLY A 76 -13.74 22.86 -8.38
CA GLY A 76 -14.81 22.43 -9.27
C GLY A 76 -14.47 21.25 -10.20
N THR A 77 -13.22 20.77 -10.20
CA THR A 77 -12.85 19.55 -10.95
C THR A 77 -13.10 18.29 -10.13
N THR A 78 -13.18 17.15 -10.81
CA THR A 78 -13.19 15.84 -10.16
C THR A 78 -11.81 15.18 -10.29
N VAL A 79 -11.25 14.74 -9.17
CA VAL A 79 -10.08 13.86 -9.15
C VAL A 79 -10.48 12.45 -8.75
N THR A 80 -9.75 11.46 -9.26
CA THR A 80 -9.98 10.05 -8.94
C THR A 80 -8.90 9.58 -7.98
N PHE A 81 -9.29 9.14 -6.79
CA PHE A 81 -8.39 8.53 -5.81
C PHE A 81 -8.63 7.02 -5.77
N ARG A 82 -7.55 6.24 -5.82
CA ARG A 82 -7.60 4.77 -5.74
C ARG A 82 -6.90 4.29 -4.49
N GLU A 83 -7.60 3.46 -3.75
CA GLU A 83 -7.17 2.90 -2.46
C GLU A 83 -7.24 1.38 -2.51
N TRP A 84 -6.26 0.69 -1.95
CA TRP A 84 -6.35 -0.76 -1.79
C TRP A 84 -7.34 -1.13 -0.70
N GLY A 85 -8.14 -2.16 -0.95
CA GLY A 85 -9.17 -2.60 -0.03
C GLY A 85 -10.58 -2.31 -0.52
N GLY A 86 -11.54 -2.74 0.29
CA GLY A 86 -12.97 -2.61 0.01
C GLY A 86 -13.67 -3.95 0.08
N GLU A 87 -14.90 -3.97 -0.43
CA GLU A 87 -15.74 -5.16 -0.43
C GLU A 87 -16.39 -5.34 -1.80
N VAL A 88 -16.34 -6.56 -2.32
CA VAL A 88 -17.01 -6.97 -3.56
C VAL A 88 -17.62 -8.36 -3.30
N ASP A 89 -18.92 -8.51 -3.55
CA ASP A 89 -19.66 -9.78 -3.41
C ASP A 89 -19.48 -10.44 -2.03
N GLY A 90 -19.47 -9.65 -0.95
CA GLY A 90 -19.28 -10.13 0.43
C GLY A 90 -17.84 -10.48 0.80
N ILE A 91 -16.88 -10.33 -0.12
CA ILE A 91 -15.46 -10.53 0.14
C ILE A 91 -14.86 -9.20 0.57
N HIS A 92 -14.48 -9.11 1.85
CA HIS A 92 -13.74 -7.97 2.38
C HIS A 92 -12.24 -8.16 2.18
N TYR A 93 -11.58 -7.16 1.59
CA TYR A 93 -10.14 -7.13 1.36
C TYR A 93 -9.53 -5.96 2.13
N TRP A 94 -8.49 -6.26 2.90
CA TRP A 94 -7.83 -5.30 3.79
C TRP A 94 -6.32 -5.51 3.75
N ILE A 95 -5.57 -4.42 3.69
CA ILE A 95 -4.10 -4.42 3.78
C ILE A 95 -3.73 -3.71 5.09
N PRO A 96 -3.14 -4.42 6.07
CA PRO A 96 -2.70 -3.80 7.32
C PRO A 96 -1.80 -2.59 7.08
N GLY A 97 -2.12 -1.48 7.75
CA GLY A 97 -1.34 -0.23 7.66
C GLY A 97 -1.62 0.63 6.43
N ALA A 98 -2.50 0.21 5.51
CA ALA A 98 -2.96 1.09 4.43
C ALA A 98 -3.92 2.16 5.00
N GLY A 99 -3.77 3.40 4.53
CA GLY A 99 -4.73 4.47 4.84
C GLY A 99 -6.13 4.13 4.30
N ARG A 100 -7.17 4.55 5.02
CA ARG A 100 -8.58 4.37 4.64
C ARG A 100 -9.32 5.70 4.71
N LEU A 101 -10.09 6.01 3.67
CA LEU A 101 -11.16 7.02 3.73
C LEU A 101 -12.41 6.40 4.38
N GLU A 102 -12.78 6.88 5.57
CA GLU A 102 -14.03 6.54 6.27
C GLU A 102 -15.16 7.52 5.95
#